data_AF-A0A8T5Q315-F1
#
_entry.id   AF-A0A8T5Q315-F1
#
_cell.length_a   1.000
_cell.length_b   1.000
_cell.length_c   1.000
_cell.angle_alpha   90.00
_cell.angle_beta   90.00
_cell.angle_gamma   90.00
#
_symmetry.space_group_name_H-M   'P 1'
#
loop_
_entity.id
_entity.type
_entity.pdbx_description
1 polymer ?
#
loop_
_entity_poly.entity_id
_entity_poly.type
_entity_poly.pdbx_seq_one_letter_code
_entity_poly.pdbx_strand_id
1 'polypeptide(L)'
;MSALVLAAIFVTAIVIAAAPRAQKACSDGNDNDGDGYIDLNDPGCANKNDLSELDPNVECDDGSDNDGDSAIDYNDDGCSGPTDNDETNCGDSVCEGGETSGTCPEDCGYPDSCSDTDGGNYPSTFGTTSGYYNNNPYNNDDYCVDTSNIMEYYCNGDYEQSSQQSCGADGYGSSYCNGSSVYRDLTDYFCSDGLCDYTITPELVETCLSPEECVSGACVIPDSCSDTDGGWIFDVKGVASGYLSEVSYNSTDFCLDSATIVEYSCFGDYAYNTTISCLDLNATSCSDGECI
;
A
#
# COMPACT_ATOMS: atom_id res chain seq x y z
N MET A 1 -84.85 -61.73 60.59
CA MET A 1 -85.72 -62.62 59.80
C MET A 1 -85.34 -62.49 58.35
N SER A 2 -85.20 -63.64 57.70
CA SER A 2 -84.79 -63.84 56.32
C SER A 2 -85.63 -63.03 55.32
N ALA A 3 -85.01 -62.50 54.27
CA ALA A 3 -85.65 -62.29 52.99
C ALA A 3 -84.61 -62.27 51.87
N LEU A 4 -84.70 -63.31 51.04
CA LEU A 4 -84.13 -63.49 49.70
C LEU A 4 -84.71 -62.44 48.72
N VAL A 5 -84.21 -62.46 47.46
CA VAL A 5 -84.76 -61.86 46.21
C VAL A 5 -84.06 -60.54 45.80
N LEU A 6 -83.53 -60.28 44.59
CA LEU A 6 -83.54 -60.90 43.25
C LEU A 6 -82.27 -60.41 42.53
N ALA A 7 -81.57 -61.26 41.76
CA ALA A 7 -80.46 -60.80 40.90
C ALA A 7 -81.01 -60.26 39.56
N ALA A 8 -80.78 -58.98 39.26
CA ALA A 8 -81.04 -58.39 37.96
C ALA A 8 -79.72 -58.31 37.17
N ILE A 9 -79.61 -59.08 36.09
CA ILE A 9 -78.48 -59.03 35.17
C ILE A 9 -78.71 -57.83 34.24
N PHE A 10 -77.98 -56.74 34.47
CA PHE A 10 -77.85 -55.65 33.52
C PHE A 10 -76.79 -56.03 32.48
N VAL A 11 -77.22 -56.26 31.25
CA VAL A 11 -76.32 -56.32 30.10
C VAL A 11 -75.99 -54.87 29.73
N THR A 12 -74.86 -54.36 30.22
CA THR A 12 -74.29 -53.10 29.75
C THR A 12 -73.70 -53.34 28.36
N ALA A 13 -74.32 -52.75 27.34
CA ALA A 13 -73.69 -52.63 26.03
C ALA A 13 -72.42 -51.79 26.20
N ILE A 14 -71.26 -52.41 26.00
CA ILE A 14 -69.98 -51.71 25.91
C ILE A 14 -70.01 -50.93 24.61
N VAL A 15 -70.24 -49.62 24.71
CA VAL A 15 -69.95 -48.68 23.61
C VAL A 15 -68.44 -48.58 23.55
N ILE A 16 -67.83 -49.32 22.63
CA ILE A 16 -66.43 -49.12 22.26
C ILE A 16 -66.39 -47.79 21.51
N ALA A 17 -66.09 -46.70 22.20
CA ALA A 17 -65.69 -45.46 21.56
C ALA A 17 -64.41 -45.77 20.79
N ALA A 18 -64.50 -45.89 19.47
CA ALA A 18 -63.33 -45.90 18.61
C ALA A 18 -62.53 -44.63 18.94
N ALA A 19 -61.23 -44.78 19.21
CA ALA A 19 -60.32 -43.64 19.30
C ALA A 19 -60.53 -42.77 18.05
N PRO A 20 -60.52 -41.42 18.17
CA PRO A 20 -60.64 -40.56 17.02
C PRO A 20 -59.58 -40.99 16.01
N ARG A 21 -60.02 -41.31 14.79
CA ARG A 21 -59.12 -41.58 13.68
C ARG A 21 -58.27 -40.33 13.56
N ALA A 22 -56.93 -40.45 13.63
CA ALA A 22 -56.04 -39.34 13.36
C ALA A 22 -56.50 -38.70 12.04
N GLN A 23 -57.04 -37.48 12.16
CA GLN A 23 -57.59 -36.75 11.04
C GLN A 23 -56.39 -36.33 10.19
N LYS A 24 -56.50 -36.58 8.88
CA LYS A 24 -55.42 -36.26 7.95
C LYS A 24 -55.57 -34.77 7.64
N ALA A 25 -54.74 -33.96 8.26
CA ALA A 25 -54.81 -32.50 8.17
C ALA A 25 -54.81 -32.05 6.70
N CYS A 26 -53.84 -32.57 5.94
CA CYS A 26 -53.64 -32.35 4.50
C CYS A 26 -54.74 -32.85 3.52
N SER A 27 -55.92 -33.23 4.00
CA SER A 27 -57.05 -33.64 3.16
C SER A 27 -58.43 -33.42 3.78
N ASP A 28 -58.52 -32.65 4.86
CA ASP A 28 -59.76 -32.43 5.59
C ASP A 28 -60.49 -31.13 5.22
N GLY A 29 -59.88 -30.30 4.38
CA GLY A 29 -60.43 -29.06 3.85
C GLY A 29 -60.35 -27.86 4.79
N ASN A 30 -59.60 -27.96 5.88
CA ASN A 30 -59.31 -26.86 6.79
C ASN A 30 -57.82 -26.50 6.73
N ASP A 31 -57.52 -25.28 7.16
CA ASP A 31 -56.20 -24.78 7.47
C ASP A 31 -55.96 -25.10 8.97
N ASN A 32 -55.07 -26.03 9.26
CA ASN A 32 -54.89 -26.65 10.57
C ASN A 32 -53.79 -26.01 11.42
N ASP A 33 -52.83 -25.33 10.81
CA ASP A 33 -51.78 -24.53 11.49
C ASP A 33 -52.02 -23.02 11.38
N GLY A 34 -52.84 -22.56 10.44
CA GLY A 34 -53.32 -21.18 10.36
C GLY A 34 -52.47 -20.27 9.49
N ASP A 35 -51.66 -20.81 8.58
CA ASP A 35 -50.75 -20.07 7.70
C ASP A 35 -51.45 -19.51 6.43
N GLY A 36 -52.72 -19.88 6.23
CA GLY A 36 -53.55 -19.49 5.10
C GLY A 36 -53.50 -20.45 3.90
N TYR A 37 -52.72 -21.52 3.97
CA TYR A 37 -52.72 -22.63 3.04
C TYR A 37 -53.59 -23.78 3.57
N ILE A 38 -54.01 -24.66 2.66
CA ILE A 38 -55.03 -25.69 2.95
C ILE A 38 -54.69 -26.96 2.19
N ASP A 39 -54.75 -28.09 2.88
CA ASP A 39 -54.58 -29.43 2.34
C ASP A 39 -53.29 -29.54 1.51
N LEU A 40 -53.32 -30.19 0.35
CA LEU A 40 -52.14 -30.32 -0.53
C LEU A 40 -51.58 -29.01 -1.11
N ASN A 41 -52.27 -27.88 -0.93
CA ASN A 41 -51.69 -26.60 -1.34
C ASN A 41 -50.80 -26.02 -0.24
N ASP A 42 -50.89 -26.58 0.96
CA ASP A 42 -50.04 -26.32 2.08
C ASP A 42 -48.60 -26.81 1.82
N PRO A 43 -47.58 -25.96 2.02
CA PRO A 43 -46.19 -26.33 1.86
C PRO A 43 -45.71 -27.46 2.77
N GLY A 44 -46.17 -27.54 4.02
CA GLY A 44 -45.72 -28.59 4.95
C GLY A 44 -46.48 -29.91 4.79
N CYS A 45 -47.52 -29.93 3.95
CA CYS A 45 -48.16 -31.16 3.51
C CYS A 45 -47.29 -32.01 2.55
N ALA A 46 -46.57 -32.99 3.09
CA ALA A 46 -45.80 -33.93 2.26
C ALA A 46 -46.70 -34.79 1.34
N ASN A 47 -47.92 -35.13 1.77
CA ASN A 47 -48.94 -35.83 0.97
C ASN A 47 -50.35 -35.81 1.62
N LYS A 48 -51.39 -36.27 0.91
CA LYS A 48 -52.79 -36.31 1.39
C LYS A 48 -53.04 -37.15 2.66
N ASN A 49 -52.09 -37.97 3.07
CA ASN A 49 -52.22 -38.79 4.27
C ASN A 49 -51.43 -38.23 5.45
N ASP A 50 -50.78 -37.08 5.28
CA ASP A 50 -50.13 -36.42 6.40
C ASP A 50 -51.13 -36.04 7.49
N LEU A 51 -50.60 -35.98 8.72
CA LEU A 51 -51.36 -35.71 9.93
C LEU A 51 -51.17 -34.28 10.44
N SER A 52 -50.19 -33.54 9.90
CA SER A 52 -49.89 -32.14 10.18
C SER A 52 -49.83 -31.39 8.87
N GLU A 53 -50.12 -30.09 8.92
CA GLU A 53 -49.83 -29.16 7.82
C GLU A 53 -48.43 -28.53 8.00
N LEU A 54 -47.95 -28.33 9.24
CA LEU A 54 -46.54 -28.05 9.59
C LEU A 54 -45.44 -28.90 8.90
N ASP A 55 -44.36 -28.26 8.43
CA ASP A 55 -43.06 -28.83 8.04
C ASP A 55 -41.99 -28.74 9.17
N PRO A 56 -41.62 -29.87 9.82
CA PRO A 56 -40.60 -29.89 10.88
C PRO A 56 -39.17 -29.48 10.47
N ASN A 57 -38.95 -29.14 9.20
CA ASN A 57 -37.66 -28.70 8.66
C ASN A 57 -37.64 -27.21 8.28
N VAL A 58 -38.73 -26.47 8.54
CA VAL A 58 -38.91 -25.06 8.19
C VAL A 58 -39.19 -24.31 9.48
N GLU A 59 -38.29 -23.42 9.90
CA GLU A 59 -38.43 -22.74 11.20
C GLU A 59 -39.79 -22.06 11.36
N CYS A 60 -40.24 -21.30 10.34
CA CYS A 60 -41.55 -20.63 10.32
C CYS A 60 -42.79 -21.53 10.19
N ASP A 61 -42.63 -22.85 10.29
CA ASP A 61 -43.70 -23.84 10.10
C ASP A 61 -43.42 -25.15 10.86
N ASP A 62 -42.55 -25.18 11.87
CA ASP A 62 -42.17 -26.41 12.59
C ASP A 62 -42.97 -26.65 13.89
N GLY A 63 -43.78 -25.66 14.31
CA GLY A 63 -44.58 -25.69 15.52
C GLY A 63 -43.85 -25.19 16.78
N SER A 64 -42.69 -24.55 16.63
CA SER A 64 -41.82 -24.11 17.71
C SER A 64 -41.50 -22.62 17.62
N ASP A 65 -40.93 -22.08 18.68
CA ASP A 65 -40.44 -20.69 18.79
C ASP A 65 -38.91 -20.79 18.69
N ASN A 66 -38.36 -20.69 17.47
CA ASN A 66 -36.96 -21.02 17.19
C ASN A 66 -36.01 -19.87 17.55
N ASP A 67 -36.51 -18.63 17.58
CA ASP A 67 -35.75 -17.46 17.97
C ASP A 67 -35.97 -17.04 19.44
N GLY A 68 -37.05 -17.49 20.07
CA GLY A 68 -37.35 -17.26 21.48
C GLY A 68 -38.07 -15.95 21.79
N ASP A 69 -38.63 -15.27 20.78
CA ASP A 69 -39.33 -13.99 20.91
C ASP A 69 -40.79 -14.14 21.44
N SER A 70 -41.25 -15.39 21.57
CA SER A 70 -42.60 -15.84 21.97
C SER A 70 -43.67 -15.80 20.90
N ALA A 71 -43.35 -15.38 19.68
CA ALA A 71 -44.11 -15.72 18.48
C ALA A 71 -43.68 -17.11 17.97
N ILE A 72 -44.49 -17.68 17.08
CA ILE A 72 -44.37 -19.07 16.63
C ILE A 72 -44.83 -19.12 15.18
N ASP A 73 -44.03 -19.75 14.32
CA ASP A 73 -44.31 -20.07 12.93
C ASP A 73 -44.74 -18.82 12.13
N TYR A 74 -45.69 -18.97 11.20
CA TYR A 74 -46.21 -17.88 10.37
C TYR A 74 -46.79 -16.66 11.14
N ASN A 75 -47.07 -16.79 12.44
CA ASN A 75 -47.52 -15.65 13.25
C ASN A 75 -46.36 -14.84 13.84
N ASP A 76 -45.12 -15.25 13.57
CA ASP A 76 -43.90 -14.54 13.85
C ASP A 76 -43.67 -13.41 12.83
N ASP A 77 -43.26 -12.23 13.33
CA ASP A 77 -42.98 -11.06 12.50
C ASP A 77 -41.66 -11.24 11.71
N GLY A 78 -40.76 -12.14 12.13
CA GLY A 78 -39.56 -12.55 11.40
C GLY A 78 -39.85 -13.44 10.18
N CYS A 79 -41.01 -14.09 10.15
CA CYS A 79 -41.41 -14.95 9.03
C CYS A 79 -41.95 -14.17 7.83
N SER A 80 -41.27 -14.26 6.68
CA SER A 80 -41.80 -13.70 5.42
C SER A 80 -42.87 -14.58 4.77
N GLY A 81 -43.01 -15.83 5.24
CA GLY A 81 -44.03 -16.80 4.84
C GLY A 81 -43.78 -18.20 5.42
N PRO A 82 -44.69 -19.16 5.21
CA PRO A 82 -44.63 -20.51 5.81
C PRO A 82 -43.60 -21.45 5.17
N THR A 83 -42.84 -20.97 4.18
CA THR A 83 -41.68 -21.69 3.64
C THR A 83 -40.36 -21.03 4.01
N ASP A 84 -40.43 -19.95 4.80
CA ASP A 84 -39.27 -19.25 5.28
C ASP A 84 -38.62 -20.05 6.40
N ASN A 85 -37.30 -20.11 6.42
CA ASN A 85 -36.56 -20.94 7.37
C ASN A 85 -35.73 -20.07 8.32
N ASP A 86 -36.27 -18.90 8.64
CA ASP A 86 -35.64 -17.92 9.50
C ASP A 86 -36.77 -17.17 10.22
N GLU A 87 -36.95 -17.45 11.51
CA GLU A 87 -37.90 -16.73 12.37
C GLU A 87 -37.30 -15.44 12.94
N THR A 88 -36.02 -15.14 12.69
CA THR A 88 -35.36 -14.00 13.36
C THR A 88 -35.80 -12.63 12.84
N ASN A 89 -35.91 -11.65 13.75
CA ASN A 89 -36.61 -10.38 13.50
C ASN A 89 -35.73 -9.11 13.35
N CYS A 90 -34.59 -9.17 12.66
CA CYS A 90 -33.63 -8.05 12.64
C CYS A 90 -34.23 -6.62 12.49
N GLY A 91 -34.04 -5.79 13.53
CA GLY A 91 -34.42 -4.39 13.65
C GLY A 91 -35.28 -4.06 14.88
N ASP A 92 -35.55 -5.01 15.76
CA ASP A 92 -36.48 -4.88 16.90
C ASP A 92 -35.80 -4.41 18.22
N SER A 93 -34.47 -4.29 18.22
CA SER A 93 -33.58 -3.96 19.35
C SER A 93 -33.35 -5.07 20.39
N VAL A 94 -33.65 -6.32 20.08
CA VAL A 94 -33.39 -7.51 20.90
C VAL A 94 -32.47 -8.45 20.11
N CYS A 95 -31.41 -8.97 20.75
CA CYS A 95 -30.53 -9.95 20.10
C CYS A 95 -30.95 -11.35 20.56
N GLU A 96 -31.70 -12.05 19.71
CA GLU A 96 -32.34 -13.33 20.02
C GLU A 96 -31.98 -14.47 19.06
N GLY A 97 -32.61 -15.64 19.24
CA GLY A 97 -32.10 -16.94 18.83
C GLY A 97 -31.85 -17.08 17.33
N GLY A 98 -30.57 -17.17 16.94
CA GLY A 98 -30.16 -17.31 15.53
C GLY A 98 -29.52 -16.03 14.99
N GLU A 99 -29.81 -14.90 15.62
CA GLU A 99 -29.16 -13.64 15.33
C GLU A 99 -27.71 -13.63 15.81
N THR A 100 -26.86 -13.09 14.97
CA THR A 100 -25.45 -12.88 15.29
C THR A 100 -25.05 -11.50 14.79
N SER A 101 -23.96 -10.94 15.31
CA SER A 101 -23.37 -9.72 14.77
C SER A 101 -23.06 -9.80 13.25
N GLY A 102 -23.00 -10.99 12.65
CA GLY A 102 -22.81 -11.17 11.20
C GLY A 102 -24.11 -11.26 10.40
N THR A 103 -25.21 -11.71 11.00
CA THR A 103 -26.52 -11.90 10.35
C THR A 103 -27.51 -10.80 10.68
N CYS A 104 -27.48 -10.30 11.92
CA CYS A 104 -28.21 -9.13 12.38
C CYS A 104 -27.35 -8.21 13.27
N PRO A 105 -26.51 -7.35 12.67
CA PRO A 105 -25.67 -6.42 13.43
C PRO A 105 -26.46 -5.26 14.06
N GLU A 106 -27.69 -5.02 13.61
CA GLU A 106 -28.53 -3.92 14.08
C GLU A 106 -28.95 -4.16 15.54
N ASP A 107 -29.29 -5.40 15.91
CA ASP A 107 -29.68 -5.75 17.27
C ASP A 107 -28.56 -6.41 18.08
N CYS A 108 -27.76 -7.28 17.45
CA CYS A 108 -26.63 -7.95 18.10
C CYS A 108 -25.33 -7.14 18.09
N GLY A 109 -25.36 -5.95 17.51
CA GLY A 109 -24.21 -5.06 17.36
C GLY A 109 -23.27 -5.48 16.23
N TYR A 110 -22.58 -4.50 15.68
CA TYR A 110 -21.60 -4.65 14.64
C TYR A 110 -20.31 -5.27 15.21
N PRO A 111 -19.81 -6.36 14.59
CA PRO A 111 -18.58 -6.99 15.04
C PRO A 111 -17.40 -6.05 14.79
N ASP A 112 -16.37 -6.16 15.62
CA ASP A 112 -15.12 -5.45 15.38
C ASP A 112 -14.66 -5.77 13.96
N SER A 113 -14.32 -4.74 13.20
CA SER A 113 -13.96 -4.85 11.80
C SER A 113 -13.04 -3.71 11.40
N CYS A 114 -12.22 -3.97 10.41
CA CYS A 114 -11.27 -3.00 9.86
C CYS A 114 -11.12 -3.25 8.36
N SER A 115 -11.32 -2.20 7.59
CA SER A 115 -11.06 -2.12 6.16
C SER A 115 -10.08 -0.98 5.91
N ASP A 116 -9.07 -1.25 5.11
CA ASP A 116 -7.96 -0.36 4.81
C ASP A 116 -7.87 -0.17 3.29
N THR A 117 -7.84 1.08 2.84
CA THR A 117 -7.83 1.40 1.40
C THR A 117 -6.49 1.18 0.72
N ASP A 118 -5.38 1.22 1.45
CA ASP A 118 -4.04 1.00 0.89
C ASP A 118 -3.46 -0.38 1.26
N GLY A 119 -4.12 -1.06 2.20
CA GLY A 119 -3.92 -2.47 2.51
C GLY A 119 -2.74 -2.74 3.42
N GLY A 120 -2.32 -1.77 4.22
CA GLY A 120 -1.38 -2.00 5.29
C GLY A 120 -0.68 -0.75 5.77
N ASN A 121 0.55 -0.92 6.23
CA ASN A 121 1.37 0.18 6.71
C ASN A 121 2.26 0.66 5.56
N TYR A 122 1.72 1.55 4.72
CA TYR A 122 2.34 2.08 3.51
C TYR A 122 2.37 3.61 3.52
N PRO A 123 3.31 4.23 4.25
CA PRO A 123 3.35 5.68 4.48
C PRO A 123 3.53 6.55 3.24
N SER A 124 3.79 5.96 2.07
CA SER A 124 3.89 6.64 0.76
C SER A 124 2.59 6.60 -0.06
N THR A 125 1.52 6.01 0.47
CA THR A 125 0.20 5.94 -0.13
C THR A 125 -0.77 6.61 0.82
N PHE A 126 -1.72 7.39 0.29
CA PHE A 126 -2.79 7.89 1.15
C PHE A 126 -3.78 6.75 1.43
N GLY A 127 -3.96 6.43 2.71
CA GLY A 127 -4.86 5.43 3.22
C GLY A 127 -5.97 6.01 4.10
N THR A 128 -7.03 5.23 4.21
CA THR A 128 -8.15 5.42 5.14
C THR A 128 -8.49 4.06 5.75
N THR A 129 -8.48 3.98 7.08
CA THR A 129 -9.07 2.86 7.82
C THR A 129 -10.52 3.16 8.16
N SER A 130 -11.38 2.16 8.03
CA SER A 130 -12.79 2.26 8.41
C SER A 130 -13.32 0.94 8.92
N GLY A 131 -14.31 0.98 9.81
CA GLY A 131 -14.91 -0.22 10.37
C GLY A 131 -15.65 0.04 11.66
N TYR A 132 -15.74 -0.98 12.51
CA TYR A 132 -16.40 -0.91 13.81
C TYR A 132 -15.46 -1.34 14.93
N TYR A 133 -15.53 -0.65 16.07
CA TYR A 133 -14.83 -1.04 17.29
C TYR A 133 -15.76 -0.87 18.50
N ASN A 134 -16.02 -1.96 19.23
CA ASN A 134 -17.04 -2.01 20.29
C ASN A 134 -18.38 -1.41 19.85
N ASN A 135 -18.88 -1.85 18.69
CA ASN A 135 -20.15 -1.38 18.10
C ASN A 135 -20.18 0.11 17.71
N ASN A 136 -19.03 0.80 17.68
CA ASN A 136 -18.93 2.19 17.23
C ASN A 136 -18.25 2.25 15.86
N PRO A 137 -18.87 2.88 14.85
CA PRO A 137 -18.23 3.07 13.56
C PRO A 137 -17.07 4.07 13.69
N TYR A 138 -15.97 3.81 12.99
CA TYR A 138 -14.84 4.72 12.88
C TYR A 138 -14.40 4.87 11.42
N ASN A 139 -13.74 5.99 11.14
CA ASN A 139 -13.11 6.30 9.87
C ASN A 139 -11.93 7.24 10.13
N ASN A 140 -10.70 6.77 9.91
CA ASN A 140 -9.49 7.53 10.14
C ASN A 140 -8.64 7.56 8.87
N ASP A 141 -8.30 8.77 8.44
CA ASP A 141 -7.39 8.98 7.32
C ASP A 141 -5.96 9.09 7.82
N ASP A 142 -5.00 8.69 6.98
CA ASP A 142 -3.61 9.03 7.20
C ASP A 142 -3.42 10.54 7.20
N TYR A 143 -2.52 11.01 8.07
CA TYR A 143 -2.27 12.44 8.18
C TYR A 143 -0.85 12.77 8.57
N CYS A 144 -0.43 13.96 8.16
CA CYS A 144 0.85 14.52 8.55
C CYS A 144 0.78 15.02 9.99
N VAL A 145 1.56 14.39 10.89
CA VAL A 145 1.76 14.86 12.26
C VAL A 145 2.51 16.19 12.25
N ASP A 146 3.53 16.26 11.39
CA ASP A 146 4.29 17.45 11.07
C ASP A 146 4.84 17.34 9.63
N THR A 147 5.74 18.23 9.23
CA THR A 147 6.29 18.26 7.87
C THR A 147 7.15 17.06 7.52
N SER A 148 7.58 16.23 8.47
CA SER A 148 8.51 15.12 8.25
C SER A 148 8.02 13.79 8.82
N ASN A 149 6.88 13.80 9.53
CA ASN A 149 6.30 12.62 10.15
C ASN A 149 4.83 12.44 9.74
N ILE A 150 4.49 11.21 9.40
CA ILE A 150 3.14 10.75 9.10
C ILE A 150 2.61 9.92 10.27
N MET A 151 1.32 10.03 10.53
CA MET A 151 0.58 9.03 11.28
C MET A 151 -0.14 8.15 10.27
N GLU A 152 0.29 6.90 10.25
CA GLU A 152 -0.31 5.85 9.44
C GLU A 152 -1.38 5.12 10.24
N TYR A 153 -2.59 5.02 9.71
CA TYR A 153 -3.61 4.10 10.19
C TYR A 153 -3.67 2.88 9.26
N TYR A 154 -3.70 1.69 9.84
CA TYR A 154 -3.74 0.46 9.06
C TYR A 154 -4.44 -0.67 9.79
N CYS A 155 -4.95 -1.64 9.04
CA CYS A 155 -5.62 -2.80 9.64
C CYS A 155 -4.64 -3.93 10.00
N ASN A 156 -4.84 -4.53 11.18
CA ASN A 156 -4.22 -5.80 11.55
C ASN A 156 -5.31 -6.80 11.95
N GLY A 157 -5.76 -7.59 10.98
CA GLY A 157 -7.01 -8.36 11.12
C GLY A 157 -8.19 -7.42 11.23
N ASP A 158 -9.05 -7.65 12.21
CA ASP A 158 -10.28 -6.88 12.42
C ASP A 158 -10.07 -5.57 13.21
N TYR A 159 -8.82 -5.24 13.56
CA TYR A 159 -8.50 -4.11 14.44
C TYR A 159 -7.65 -3.06 13.73
N GLU A 160 -8.04 -1.80 13.88
CA GLU A 160 -7.21 -0.65 13.51
C GLU A 160 -5.95 -0.58 14.38
N GLN A 161 -4.82 -0.28 13.75
CA GLN A 161 -3.56 0.08 14.36
C GLN A 161 -3.15 1.48 13.87
N SER A 162 -2.26 2.13 14.62
CA SER A 162 -1.63 3.36 14.16
C SER A 162 -0.14 3.38 14.45
N SER A 163 0.63 4.00 13.57
CA SER A 163 2.07 4.14 13.70
C SER A 163 2.55 5.50 13.21
N GLN A 164 3.26 6.22 14.07
CA GLN A 164 3.97 7.42 13.64
C GLN A 164 5.30 7.03 13.01
N GLN A 165 5.52 7.49 11.78
CA GLN A 165 6.72 7.19 10.99
C GLN A 165 7.34 8.45 10.41
N SER A 166 8.65 8.42 10.22
CA SER A 166 9.37 9.49 9.52
C SER A 166 9.35 9.23 8.02
N CYS A 167 9.08 10.27 7.23
CA CYS A 167 9.07 10.18 5.76
C CYS A 167 10.45 10.00 5.13
N GLY A 168 11.51 10.18 5.91
CA GLY A 168 12.89 10.06 5.45
C GLY A 168 13.80 11.06 6.14
N ALA A 169 15.07 11.02 5.77
CA ALA A 169 16.06 11.98 6.22
C ALA A 169 16.58 12.74 5.00
N ASP A 170 16.55 14.07 5.09
CA ASP A 170 17.05 14.93 4.02
C ASP A 170 18.54 14.69 3.80
N GLY A 171 18.96 14.78 2.54
CA GLY A 171 20.31 14.39 2.19
C GLY A 171 20.78 14.96 0.86
N TYR A 172 22.11 15.03 0.74
CA TYR A 172 22.76 15.43 -0.50
C TYR A 172 23.27 14.22 -1.26
N GLY A 173 23.00 14.21 -2.57
CA GLY A 173 23.65 13.33 -3.52
C GLY A 173 25.13 13.68 -3.74
N SER A 174 25.78 12.89 -4.60
CA SER A 174 27.15 13.20 -5.03
C SER A 174 27.17 14.46 -5.90
N SER A 175 28.26 15.24 -5.81
CA SER A 175 28.46 16.39 -6.69
C SER A 175 28.61 15.95 -8.15
N TYR A 176 28.10 16.76 -9.07
CA TYR A 176 28.19 16.56 -10.51
C TYR A 176 28.34 17.89 -11.24
N CYS A 177 28.70 17.82 -12.53
CA CYS A 177 28.89 19.01 -13.36
C CYS A 177 27.65 19.34 -14.17
N ASN A 178 27.25 20.61 -14.14
CA ASN A 178 26.26 21.18 -15.05
C ASN A 178 26.81 22.49 -15.62
N GLY A 179 27.33 22.43 -16.85
CA GLY A 179 28.10 23.52 -17.44
C GLY A 179 29.42 23.75 -16.68
N SER A 180 29.76 25.02 -16.47
CA SER A 180 30.96 25.44 -15.72
C SER A 180 30.74 25.47 -14.20
N SER A 181 29.79 24.70 -13.69
CA SER A 181 29.40 24.74 -12.27
C SER A 181 29.23 23.34 -11.69
N VAL A 182 29.61 23.21 -10.43
CA VAL A 182 29.39 22.02 -9.62
C VAL A 182 28.03 22.14 -8.94
N TYR A 183 27.20 21.13 -9.10
CA TYR A 183 25.90 20.99 -8.44
C TYR A 183 25.88 19.73 -7.59
N ARG A 184 24.95 19.67 -6.64
CA ARG A 184 24.54 18.44 -5.96
C ARG A 184 23.04 18.45 -5.79
N ASP A 185 22.44 17.27 -5.77
CA ASP A 185 20.99 17.16 -5.59
C ASP A 185 20.65 17.07 -4.11
N LEU A 186 19.79 17.97 -3.63
CA LEU A 186 19.14 17.88 -2.33
C LEU A 186 17.88 17.02 -2.47
N THR A 187 17.84 15.90 -1.75
CA THR A 187 16.62 15.13 -1.54
C THR A 187 15.96 15.60 -0.25
N ASP A 188 14.77 16.16 -0.37
CA ASP A 188 13.95 16.69 0.73
C ASP A 188 12.74 15.78 0.92
N TYR A 189 12.68 15.08 2.06
CA TYR A 189 11.60 14.15 2.40
C TYR A 189 10.58 14.85 3.29
N PHE A 190 9.32 14.86 2.87
CA PHE A 190 8.29 15.57 3.60
C PHE A 190 6.97 14.80 3.60
N CYS A 191 6.11 15.14 4.56
CA CYS A 191 4.73 14.72 4.55
C CYS A 191 3.87 15.83 3.93
N SER A 192 3.05 15.47 2.94
CA SER A 192 2.01 16.34 2.38
C SER A 192 0.76 15.52 2.11
N ASP A 193 -0.42 16.10 2.35
CA ASP A 193 -1.71 15.49 1.98
C ASP A 193 -1.93 14.05 2.52
N GLY A 194 -1.38 13.74 3.70
CA GLY A 194 -1.52 12.42 4.34
C GLY A 194 -0.67 11.32 3.71
N LEU A 195 0.42 11.65 3.03
CA LEU A 195 1.41 10.70 2.55
C LEU A 195 2.82 11.28 2.62
N CYS A 196 3.81 10.40 2.69
CA CYS A 196 5.21 10.73 2.56
C CYS A 196 5.61 10.82 1.08
N ASP A 197 6.20 11.96 0.72
CA ASP A 197 6.75 12.22 -0.60
C ASP A 197 8.15 12.81 -0.47
N TYR A 198 8.81 13.05 -1.60
CA TYR A 198 10.10 13.70 -1.64
C TYR A 198 10.28 14.53 -2.90
N THR A 199 11.12 15.56 -2.80
CA THR A 199 11.58 16.31 -3.97
C THR A 199 13.09 16.20 -4.13
N ILE A 200 13.55 16.26 -5.37
CA ILE A 200 14.97 16.33 -5.70
C ILE A 200 15.20 17.69 -6.34
N THR A 201 15.97 18.54 -5.66
CA THR A 201 16.29 19.89 -6.13
C THR A 201 17.79 20.06 -6.34
N PRO A 202 18.24 20.47 -7.54
CA PRO A 202 19.65 20.72 -7.79
C PRO A 202 20.10 22.01 -7.11
N GLU A 203 21.08 21.92 -6.22
CA GLU A 203 21.71 23.07 -5.57
C GLU A 203 23.10 23.35 -6.14
N LEU A 204 23.38 24.63 -6.40
CA LEU A 204 24.70 25.08 -6.84
C LEU A 204 25.69 24.97 -5.67
N VAL A 205 26.75 24.19 -5.84
CA VAL A 205 27.87 24.09 -4.89
C VAL A 205 28.88 25.20 -5.14
N GLU A 206 29.36 25.30 -6.37
CA GLU A 206 30.33 26.31 -6.81
C GLU A 206 30.28 26.53 -8.32
N THR A 207 30.82 27.66 -8.78
CA THR A 207 31.00 27.95 -10.20
C THR A 207 32.50 27.99 -10.50
N CYS A 208 32.94 27.14 -11.42
CA CYS A 208 34.32 27.07 -11.86
C CYS A 208 34.63 28.28 -12.73
N LEU A 209 35.66 29.03 -12.33
CA LEU A 209 36.08 30.23 -13.04
C LEU A 209 37.36 29.93 -13.83
N SER A 210 37.43 30.44 -15.06
CA SER A 210 38.62 30.30 -15.90
C SER A 210 39.91 30.59 -15.11
N PRO A 211 40.90 29.68 -15.10
CA PRO A 211 41.07 28.53 -16.02
C PRO A 211 40.45 27.19 -15.56
N GLU A 212 39.68 27.16 -14.47
CA GLU A 212 39.06 25.93 -13.97
C GLU A 212 37.90 25.47 -14.86
N GLU A 213 37.76 24.15 -14.96
CA GLU A 213 36.64 23.48 -15.60
C GLU A 213 36.00 22.49 -14.61
N CYS A 214 34.70 22.28 -14.73
CA CYS A 214 34.03 21.28 -13.92
C CYS A 214 34.31 19.88 -14.48
N VAL A 215 35.01 19.05 -13.71
CA VAL A 215 35.28 17.66 -14.06
C VAL A 215 34.90 16.76 -12.89
N SER A 216 34.03 15.79 -13.15
CA SER A 216 33.60 14.79 -12.16
C SER A 216 33.05 15.39 -10.84
N GLY A 217 32.37 16.53 -10.90
CA GLY A 217 31.76 17.18 -9.73
C GLY A 217 32.74 17.99 -8.88
N ALA A 218 33.87 18.42 -9.47
CA ALA A 218 34.81 19.34 -8.84
C ALA A 218 35.34 20.36 -9.87
N CYS A 219 35.66 21.57 -9.42
CA CYS A 219 36.43 22.51 -10.21
C CYS A 219 37.91 22.11 -10.20
N VAL A 220 38.45 21.82 -11.38
CA VAL A 220 39.85 21.46 -11.56
C VAL A 220 40.44 22.26 -12.70
N ILE A 221 41.74 22.52 -12.65
CA ILE A 221 42.45 23.12 -13.79
C ILE A 221 42.96 21.96 -14.65
N PRO A 222 42.43 21.76 -15.88
CA PRO A 222 42.88 20.68 -16.73
C PRO A 222 44.36 20.87 -17.11
N ASP A 223 45.04 19.75 -17.34
CA ASP A 223 46.37 19.77 -17.95
C ASP A 223 46.28 20.52 -19.29
N SER A 224 47.23 21.40 -19.55
CA SER A 224 47.26 22.22 -20.76
C SER A 224 48.68 22.63 -21.13
N CYS A 225 48.90 22.85 -22.42
CA CYS A 225 50.15 23.35 -22.95
C CYS A 225 49.88 24.29 -24.13
N SER A 226 50.49 25.47 -24.10
CA SER A 226 50.55 26.43 -25.19
C SER A 226 52.01 26.78 -25.46
N ASP A 227 52.37 26.77 -26.73
CA ASP A 227 53.71 27.03 -27.23
C ASP A 227 53.72 28.30 -28.09
N THR A 228 54.69 29.20 -27.88
CA THR A 228 54.73 30.49 -28.58
C THR A 228 55.35 30.43 -29.97
N ASP A 229 56.20 29.44 -30.25
CA ASP A 229 56.78 29.26 -31.59
C ASP A 229 56.03 28.19 -32.41
N GLY A 230 55.26 27.33 -31.75
CA GLY A 230 54.38 26.36 -32.39
C GLY A 230 54.96 24.95 -32.52
N GLY A 231 55.87 24.56 -31.62
CA GLY A 231 56.30 23.17 -31.46
C GLY A 231 57.80 23.03 -31.61
N TRP A 232 58.25 22.16 -32.53
CA TRP A 232 59.68 21.90 -32.68
C TRP A 232 60.39 22.92 -33.56
N ILE A 233 60.53 24.17 -33.09
CA ILE A 233 61.17 25.27 -33.82
C ILE A 233 62.41 25.78 -33.09
N PHE A 234 63.56 25.23 -33.46
CA PHE A 234 64.84 25.51 -32.78
C PHE A 234 65.51 26.85 -33.15
N ASP A 235 65.06 27.53 -34.21
CA ASP A 235 65.61 28.80 -34.71
C ASP A 235 64.77 30.03 -34.31
N VAL A 236 63.79 29.84 -33.43
CA VAL A 236 62.98 30.90 -32.83
C VAL A 236 62.91 30.63 -31.34
N LYS A 237 63.21 31.62 -30.50
CA LYS A 237 63.04 31.45 -29.06
C LYS A 237 61.56 31.27 -28.68
N GLY A 238 61.23 30.10 -28.17
CA GLY A 238 59.91 29.70 -27.69
C GLY A 238 59.71 29.71 -26.17
N VAL A 239 58.44 29.57 -25.79
CA VAL A 239 57.97 29.38 -24.43
C VAL A 239 56.82 28.37 -24.45
N ALA A 240 57.03 27.21 -23.84
CA ALA A 240 55.97 26.28 -23.50
C ALA A 240 55.42 26.62 -22.10
N SER A 241 54.13 26.93 -22.02
CA SER A 241 53.47 27.29 -20.76
C SER A 241 52.06 26.70 -20.67
N GLY A 242 51.60 26.47 -19.45
CA GLY A 242 50.28 25.87 -19.21
C GLY A 242 50.15 25.35 -17.79
N TYR A 243 49.33 24.33 -17.60
CA TYR A 243 49.09 23.69 -16.32
C TYR A 243 49.40 22.20 -16.39
N LEU A 244 50.00 21.67 -15.33
CA LEU A 244 50.22 20.23 -15.15
C LEU A 244 49.91 19.87 -13.70
N SER A 245 48.92 19.00 -13.50
CA SER A 245 48.45 18.61 -12.16
C SER A 245 48.11 19.84 -11.31
N GLU A 246 47.32 20.77 -11.88
CA GLU A 246 46.90 22.05 -11.30
C GLU A 246 48.01 23.08 -11.02
N VAL A 247 49.27 22.77 -11.37
CA VAL A 247 50.40 23.68 -11.20
C VAL A 247 50.73 24.36 -12.52
N SER A 248 50.74 25.70 -12.51
CA SER A 248 51.17 26.47 -13.68
C SER A 248 52.68 26.32 -13.92
N TYR A 249 53.08 26.10 -15.17
CA TYR A 249 54.49 26.11 -15.59
C TYR A 249 54.71 27.09 -16.73
N ASN A 250 55.96 27.53 -16.86
CA ASN A 250 56.44 28.40 -17.92
C ASN A 250 57.91 28.05 -18.16
N SER A 251 58.18 27.39 -19.28
CA SER A 251 59.51 26.93 -19.66
C SER A 251 59.91 27.58 -20.98
N THR A 252 61.03 28.30 -20.95
CA THR A 252 61.55 29.05 -22.08
C THR A 252 62.75 28.32 -22.67
N ASP A 253 62.87 28.35 -23.99
CA ASP A 253 64.03 27.81 -24.68
C ASP A 253 65.31 28.46 -24.18
N PHE A 254 66.36 27.65 -24.06
CA PHE A 254 67.64 28.15 -23.60
C PHE A 254 68.80 27.37 -24.21
N CYS A 255 69.94 28.05 -24.29
CA CYS A 255 71.20 27.45 -24.68
C CYS A 255 71.85 26.78 -23.48
N LEU A 256 72.03 25.47 -23.55
CA LEU A 256 72.79 24.73 -22.53
C LEU A 256 74.27 25.10 -22.57
N ASP A 257 74.78 25.34 -23.78
CA ASP A 257 76.11 25.87 -24.08
C ASP A 257 76.08 26.64 -25.41
N SER A 258 77.23 27.06 -25.94
CA SER A 258 77.31 27.84 -27.18
C SER A 258 76.87 27.12 -28.46
N ALA A 259 76.59 25.82 -28.42
CA ALA A 259 76.25 25.01 -29.59
C ALA A 259 75.06 24.05 -29.37
N THR A 260 74.48 24.02 -28.16
CA THR A 260 73.41 23.09 -27.77
C THR A 260 72.19 23.86 -27.27
N ILE A 261 71.04 23.62 -27.90
CA ILE A 261 69.75 24.20 -27.50
C ILE A 261 68.95 23.16 -26.71
N VAL A 262 68.27 23.61 -25.66
CA VAL A 262 67.16 22.91 -25.03
C VAL A 262 65.90 23.64 -25.45
N GLU A 263 65.12 22.97 -26.27
CA GLU A 263 63.82 23.42 -26.74
C GLU A 263 62.74 22.86 -25.82
N TYR A 264 61.82 23.72 -25.40
CA TYR A 264 60.58 23.37 -24.73
C TYR A 264 59.42 23.51 -25.70
N SER A 265 58.67 22.44 -25.87
CA SER A 265 57.57 22.40 -26.84
C SER A 265 56.34 21.69 -26.31
N CYS A 266 55.19 21.99 -26.90
CA CYS A 266 53.91 21.34 -26.56
C CYS A 266 53.60 20.15 -27.46
N PHE A 267 53.20 19.03 -26.87
CA PHE A 267 52.57 17.92 -27.58
C PHE A 267 51.28 17.49 -26.88
N GLY A 268 50.14 17.83 -27.48
CA GLY A 268 48.85 17.78 -26.79
C GLY A 268 48.86 18.74 -25.60
N ASP A 269 48.42 18.27 -24.45
CA ASP A 269 48.31 19.06 -23.22
C ASP A 269 49.59 19.05 -22.36
N TYR A 270 50.67 18.42 -22.85
CA TYR A 270 51.90 18.22 -22.10
C TYR A 270 53.08 18.95 -22.74
N ALA A 271 53.89 19.59 -21.88
CA ALA A 271 55.18 20.14 -22.26
C ALA A 271 56.25 19.06 -22.27
N TYR A 272 57.05 19.07 -23.33
CA TYR A 272 58.24 18.23 -23.49
C TYR A 272 59.46 19.13 -23.65
N ASN A 273 60.64 18.55 -23.43
CA ASN A 273 61.87 19.19 -23.84
C ASN A 273 62.72 18.24 -24.67
N THR A 274 63.38 18.81 -25.67
CA THR A 274 64.34 18.14 -26.53
C THR A 274 65.66 18.88 -26.47
N THR A 275 66.77 18.14 -26.51
CA THR A 275 68.11 18.72 -26.55
C THR A 275 68.78 18.33 -27.85
N ILE A 276 69.23 19.32 -28.63
CA ILE A 276 69.87 19.10 -29.94
C ILE A 276 71.05 20.06 -30.13
N SER A 277 72.04 19.65 -30.91
CA SER A 277 73.11 20.56 -31.32
C SER A 277 72.63 21.44 -32.48
N CYS A 278 72.84 22.76 -32.36
CA CYS A 278 72.58 23.69 -33.47
C CYS A 278 73.40 23.35 -34.72
N LEU A 279 74.55 22.68 -34.56
CA LEU A 279 75.37 22.23 -35.68
C LEU A 279 74.66 21.16 -36.53
N ASP A 280 73.84 20.31 -35.89
CA ASP A 280 73.06 19.27 -36.59
C ASP A 280 71.86 19.86 -37.37
N LEU A 281 71.51 21.11 -37.07
CA LEU A 281 70.44 21.88 -37.72
C LEU A 281 70.96 22.83 -38.81
N ASN A 282 72.25 22.74 -39.18
CA ASN A 282 72.94 23.68 -40.07
C ASN A 282 73.04 25.13 -39.54
N ALA A 283 72.95 25.33 -38.22
CA ALA A 283 73.23 26.59 -37.55
C ALA A 283 74.67 26.62 -37.01
N THR A 284 75.16 27.80 -36.63
CA THR A 284 76.55 28.03 -36.23
C THR A 284 76.75 28.06 -34.72
N SER A 285 75.75 28.53 -33.98
CA SER A 285 75.79 28.61 -32.52
C SER A 285 74.39 28.69 -31.92
N CYS A 286 74.29 28.43 -30.62
CA CYS A 286 73.09 28.76 -29.86
C CYS A 286 73.29 30.13 -29.19
N SER A 287 72.32 31.03 -29.35
CA SER A 287 72.29 32.30 -28.64
C SER A 287 70.88 32.63 -28.17
N ASP A 288 70.74 33.12 -26.93
CA ASP A 288 69.47 33.53 -26.32
C ASP A 288 68.28 32.55 -26.41
N GLY A 289 68.54 31.24 -26.56
CA GLY A 289 67.48 30.22 -26.69
C GLY A 289 67.02 29.99 -28.12
N GLU A 290 67.81 30.35 -29.12
CA GLU A 290 67.60 30.02 -30.53
C GLU A 290 68.92 29.63 -31.20
N CYS A 291 68.84 28.75 -32.21
CA CYS A 291 69.96 28.40 -33.06
C CYS A 291 70.12 29.43 -34.20
N ILE A 292 71.33 30.01 -34.32
CA ILE A 292 71.68 31.09 -35.28
C ILE A 292 72.81 30.73 -36.24
#